data_AF-A0A397CE50-F1
#
_entry.id   AF-A0A397CE50-F1
#
_cell.length_a   1.000
_cell.length_b   1.000
_cell.length_c   1.000
_cell.angle_alpha   90.00
_cell.angle_beta   90.00
_cell.angle_gamma   90.00
#
_symmetry.space_group_name_H-M   'P 1'
#
loop_
_entity.id
_entity.type
_entity.pdbx_description
1 polymer ?
#
loop_
_entity_poly.entity_id
_entity_poly.type
_entity_poly.pdbx_seq_one_letter_code
_entity_poly.pdbx_strand_id
1 'polypeptide(L)' 'VEGSVLRPLGEVDYVSGNSGAVGKPSRLLGVSVRVTKEYDEWSECKDRKRQWVDVDTARTLLGSRPELLEMLQRATS' A
#
# COMPACT_ATOMS: atom_id res chain seq x y z
N VAL A 1 -4.24 0.08 -12.09
CA VAL A 1 -3.01 0.22 -12.90
C VAL A 1 -2.65 -1.14 -13.46
N GLU A 2 -1.97 -1.18 -14.58
CA GLU A 2 -1.31 -2.34 -15.14
C GLU A 2 0.20 -2.11 -15.05
N GLY A 3 1.00 -3.17 -14.91
CA GLY A 3 2.43 -3.04 -14.82
C GLY A 3 3.15 -4.37 -14.65
N SER A 4 4.48 -4.31 -14.58
CA SER A 4 5.33 -5.47 -14.30
C SER A 4 5.92 -5.39 -12.90
N VAL A 5 5.93 -6.51 -12.20
CA VAL A 5 6.63 -6.62 -10.91
C VAL A 5 8.12 -6.49 -11.16
N LEU A 6 8.76 -5.58 -10.43
CA LEU A 6 10.20 -5.35 -10.49
C LEU A 6 10.93 -6.20 -9.47
N ARG A 7 10.49 -6.16 -8.21
CA ARG A 7 11.10 -6.90 -7.10
C ARG A 7 10.13 -7.11 -5.94
N PRO A 8 10.30 -8.18 -5.15
CA PRO A 8 9.64 -8.29 -3.84
C PRO A 8 10.21 -7.26 -2.86
N LEU A 9 9.37 -6.79 -1.94
CA LEU A 9 9.72 -5.95 -0.78
C LEU A 9 9.62 -6.73 0.54
N GLY A 10 9.38 -8.05 0.46
CA GLY A 10 9.25 -8.94 1.60
C GLY A 10 7.89 -8.85 2.28
N GLU A 11 7.85 -9.29 3.53
CA GLU A 11 6.61 -9.49 4.29
C GLU A 11 6.67 -8.68 5.60
N VAL A 12 5.51 -8.28 6.12
CA VAL A 12 5.34 -7.66 7.44
C VAL A 12 4.10 -8.24 8.11
N ASP A 13 4.29 -8.86 9.27
CA ASP A 13 3.19 -9.29 10.13
C ASP A 13 2.62 -8.08 10.89
N TYR A 14 1.29 -8.00 10.97
CA TYR A 14 0.58 -6.92 11.65
C TYR A 14 -0.77 -7.39 12.19
N VAL A 15 -1.41 -6.57 13.03
CA VAL A 15 -2.76 -6.83 13.51
C VAL A 15 -3.72 -5.90 12.80
N SER A 16 -4.57 -6.44 11.92
CA SER A 16 -5.53 -5.62 11.17
C SER A 16 -6.66 -5.18 12.08
N GLY A 17 -6.83 -3.87 12.27
CA GLY A 17 -8.01 -3.29 12.88
C GLY A 17 -9.08 -3.01 11.82
N ASN A 18 -10.14 -3.83 11.78
CA ASN A 18 -11.42 -3.37 11.23
C ASN A 18 -12.18 -2.70 12.38
N SER A 19 -12.75 -1.54 12.13
CA SER A 19 -13.49 -0.74 13.12
C SER A 19 -14.55 -1.61 13.81
N GLY A 20 -14.30 -2.02 15.06
CA GLY A 20 -15.26 -2.76 15.90
C GLY A 20 -14.92 -4.21 16.26
N ALA A 21 -13.87 -4.82 15.72
CA ALA A 21 -13.48 -6.20 16.08
C ALA A 21 -12.09 -6.26 16.75
N VAL A 22 -11.90 -7.23 17.66
CA VAL A 22 -10.57 -7.62 18.16
C VAL A 22 -9.68 -7.86 16.94
N GLY A 23 -8.55 -7.16 16.88
CA GLY A 23 -7.71 -7.13 15.69
C GLY A 23 -7.26 -8.52 15.25
N LYS A 24 -7.23 -8.76 13.93
CA LYS A 24 -6.88 -10.06 13.35
C LYS A 24 -5.39 -10.10 12.98
N PRO A 25 -4.63 -11.12 13.44
CA PRO A 25 -3.28 -11.37 12.95
C PRO A 25 -3.29 -11.54 11.43
N SER A 26 -2.49 -10.73 10.75
CA SER A 26 -2.46 -10.59 9.30
C SER A 26 -1.03 -10.41 8.82
N ARG A 27 -0.81 -10.64 7.53
CA ARG A 27 0.47 -10.48 6.88
C ARG A 27 0.33 -9.64 5.62
N LEU A 28 1.14 -8.61 5.50
CA LEU A 28 1.28 -7.79 4.31
C LEU A 28 2.42 -8.32 3.45
N LEU A 29 2.14 -8.59 2.17
CA LEU A 29 3.13 -8.99 1.17
C LEU A 29 3.42 -7.80 0.25
N GLY A 30 4.67 -7.36 0.20
CA GLY A 30 5.09 -6.19 -0.56
C GLY A 30 5.76 -6.54 -1.89
N VAL A 31 5.40 -5.79 -2.94
CA VAL A 31 6.08 -5.83 -4.25
C VAL A 31 6.22 -4.41 -4.82
N SER A 32 7.32 -4.17 -5.53
CA SER A 32 7.49 -2.97 -6.35
C SER A 32 7.04 -3.27 -7.78
N VAL A 33 6.31 -2.35 -8.41
CA VAL A 33 5.74 -2.50 -9.74
C VAL A 33 6.10 -1.30 -10.60
N ARG A 34 6.55 -1.54 -11.83
CA ARG A 34 6.60 -0.51 -12.87
C ARG A 34 5.24 -0.41 -13.53
N VAL A 35 4.54 0.68 -13.31
CA VAL A 35 3.27 0.96 -13.97
C VAL A 35 3.50 1.26 -15.44
N THR A 36 2.77 0.58 -16.31
CA THR A 36 2.77 0.78 -17.77
C THR A 36 1.47 1.39 -18.26
N LYS A 37 0.38 1.26 -17.50
CA LYS A 37 -0.93 1.84 -17.83
C LYS A 37 -1.74 2.19 -16.59
N GLU A 38 -2.46 3.30 -16.68
CA GLU A 38 -3.45 3.71 -15.70
C GLU A 38 -4.86 3.53 -16.27
N TYR A 39 -5.81 3.24 -15.39
CA TYR A 39 -7.22 3.15 -15.74
C TYR A 39 -7.98 4.14 -14.88
N ASP A 40 -8.82 4.95 -15.52
CA ASP A 40 -9.69 5.93 -14.87
C ASP A 40 -10.80 5.22 -14.08
N GLU A 41 -11.31 4.11 -14.63
CA GLU A 41 -12.29 3.25 -13.97
C GLU A 41 -11.61 2.04 -13.29
N TRP A 42 -12.01 1.78 -12.05
CA TRP A 42 -11.60 0.62 -11.27
C TRP A 42 -12.68 0.29 -10.24
N SER A 43 -12.67 -0.94 -9.70
CA SER A 43 -13.76 -1.49 -8.89
C SER A 43 -14.20 -0.64 -7.69
N GLU A 44 -13.34 0.27 -7.20
CA GLU A 44 -13.59 1.11 -6.04
C GLU A 44 -13.61 2.62 -6.37
N CYS A 45 -13.63 3.01 -7.66
CA CYS A 45 -13.53 4.43 -8.05
C CYS A 45 -14.68 5.32 -7.55
N LYS A 46 -15.83 4.72 -7.19
CA LYS A 46 -17.00 5.45 -6.68
C LYS A 46 -16.81 5.95 -5.25
N ASP A 47 -16.15 5.16 -4.41
CA ASP A 47 -16.05 5.40 -2.97
C ASP A 47 -14.61 5.70 -2.53
N ARG A 48 -13.62 5.55 -3.43
CA ARG A 48 -12.20 5.77 -3.13
C ARG A 48 -11.51 6.61 -4.17
N LYS A 49 -10.63 7.47 -3.67
CA LYS A 49 -9.73 8.29 -4.48
C LYS A 49 -8.37 7.60 -4.58
N ARG A 50 -7.92 7.32 -5.81
CA ARG A 50 -6.53 6.94 -6.08
C ARG A 50 -5.69 8.20 -6.32
N GLN A 51 -4.50 8.25 -5.75
CA GLN A 51 -3.59 9.39 -5.90
C GLN A 51 -2.15 8.88 -6.03
N TRP A 52 -1.40 9.50 -6.95
CA TRP A 52 0.06 9.48 -6.91
C TRP A 52 0.54 10.62 -6.05
N VAL A 53 1.46 10.33 -5.15
CA VAL A 53 2.06 11.31 -4.24
C VAL A 53 3.56 11.04 -4.15
N ASP A 54 4.31 12.07 -3.77
CA ASP A 54 5.72 11.88 -3.41
C ASP A 54 5.88 11.07 -2.11
N VAL A 55 7.12 10.68 -1.83
CA VAL A 55 7.47 9.82 -0.67
C VAL A 55 7.16 10.50 0.66
N ASP A 56 7.37 11.81 0.77
CA ASP A 56 7.16 12.54 2.03
C ASP A 56 5.67 12.69 2.36
N THR A 57 4.86 12.96 1.34
CA THR A 57 3.40 12.97 1.43
C THR A 57 2.88 11.57 1.77
N ALA A 58 3.39 10.51 1.13
CA ALA A 58 3.03 9.14 1.45
C ALA A 58 3.34 8.80 2.90
N ARG A 59 4.52 9.18 3.41
CA ARG A 59 4.92 8.96 4.81
C ARG A 59 3.97 9.64 5.79
N THR A 60 3.51 10.85 5.47
CA THR A 60 2.54 11.59 6.28
C THR A 60 1.18 10.90 6.29
N LEU A 61 0.65 10.52 5.12
CA LEU A 61 -0.67 9.88 4.99
C LEU A 61 -0.72 8.50 5.66
N LEU A 62 0.40 7.77 5.66
CA LEU A 62 0.53 6.44 6.22
C LEU A 62 0.90 6.43 7.71
N GLY A 63 1.02 7.59 8.36
CA GLY A 63 1.57 7.74 9.72
C GLY A 63 0.97 6.83 10.80
N SER A 64 -0.31 6.41 10.65
CA SER A 64 -1.00 5.52 11.58
C SER A 64 -0.92 4.03 11.22
N ARG A 65 -0.21 3.67 10.14
CA ARG A 65 -0.14 2.32 9.56
C ARG A 65 1.32 1.87 9.46
N PRO A 66 1.92 1.39 10.56
CA PRO A 66 3.34 1.05 10.62
C PRO A 66 3.75 -0.01 9.58
N GLU A 67 2.84 -0.94 9.25
CA GLU A 67 3.08 -1.96 8.23
C GLU A 67 3.27 -1.36 6.83
N LEU A 68 2.54 -0.27 6.52
CA LEU A 68 2.68 0.42 5.23
C LEU A 68 3.88 1.37 5.22
N LEU A 69 4.24 1.97 6.35
CA LEU A 69 5.46 2.77 6.47
C LEU A 69 6.72 1.93 6.25
N GLU A 70 6.75 0.72 6.79
CA GLU A 70 7.83 -0.23 6.56
C GLU A 70 7.94 -0.59 5.06
N MET A 71 6.80 -0.85 4.39
CA MET A 71 6.81 -1.10 2.94
C MET A 71 7.27 0.11 2.13
N LEU A 72 6.85 1.32 2.51
CA LEU A 72 7.30 2.55 1.87
C LEU A 72 8.82 2.69 2.02
N GLN A 73 9.35 2.46 3.22
CA GLN A 73 10.79 2.53 3.49
C GLN A 73 11.58 1.54 2.63
N ARG A 74 11.09 0.29 2.49
CA ARG A 74 11.72 -0.74 1.64
C ARG A 74 11.64 -0.41 0.16
N ALA A 75 10.57 0.24 -0.28
CA ALA A 75 10.39 0.65 -1.68
C ALA A 75 11.36 1.78 -2.08
N THR A 76 11.72 2.65 -1.14
CA THR A 76 12.58 3.82 -1.37
C THR A 76 14.05 3.61 -1.01
N SER A 77 14.39 2.45 -0.45
CA SER A 77 15.78 2.00 -0.22
C SER A 77 16.29 1.21 -1.43
#